data_AF-A0A3N5PTT1-F1
#
_entry.id   AF-A0A3N5PTT1-F1
#
_cell.length_a   1.000
_cell.length_b   1.000
_cell.length_c   1.000
_cell.angle_alpha   90.00
_cell.angle_beta   90.00
_cell.angle_gamma   90.00
#
_symmetry.space_group_name_H-M   'P 1'
#
loop_
_entity.id
_entity.type
_entity.pdbx_description
1 polymer ?
#
loop_
_entity_poly.entity_id
_entity_poly.type
_entity_poly.pdbx_seq_one_letter_code
_entity_poly.pdbx_strand_id
1 'polypeptide(L)' 'MGKGDRRSKRGKIWRGTSGKTRPAKKVKILNRKVPKK' A
#
# COMPACT_ATOMS: atom_id res chain seq x y z
N MET A 1 4.49 -7.29 -12.98
CA MET A 1 3.45 -6.28 -12.66
C MET A 1 3.77 -4.96 -13.36
N GLY A 2 2.96 -4.59 -14.35
CA GLY A 2 3.17 -3.39 -15.17
C GLY A 2 2.69 -2.10 -14.52
N LYS A 3 2.96 -0.97 -15.17
CA LYS A 3 2.55 0.38 -14.73
C LYS A 3 1.02 0.56 -14.66
N GLY A 4 0.26 -0.24 -15.43
CA GLY A 4 -1.20 -0.20 -15.45
C GLY A 4 -1.88 -0.81 -14.22
N ASP A 5 -1.19 -1.73 -13.52
CA ASP A 5 -1.77 -2.51 -12.43
C ASP A 5 -1.86 -1.71 -11.12
N ARG A 6 -3.09 -1.32 -10.76
CA ARG A 6 -3.43 -0.53 -9.55
C ARG A 6 -3.18 -1.26 -8.23
N ARG A 7 -3.08 -2.59 -8.23
CA ARG A 7 -2.85 -3.39 -7.01
C ARG A 7 -1.37 -3.53 -6.70
N SER A 8 -0.51 -3.48 -7.71
CA SER A 8 0.94 -3.57 -7.54
C SER A 8 1.58 -2.31 -6.93
N LYS A 9 2.74 -2.48 -6.28
CA LYS A 9 3.56 -1.35 -5.82
C LYS A 9 3.99 -0.46 -7.00
N ARG A 10 4.39 -1.05 -8.13
CA ARG A 10 4.90 -0.34 -9.31
C ARG A 10 3.81 0.48 -10.01
N GLY A 11 2.61 -0.05 -10.18
CA GLY A 11 1.50 0.72 -10.75
C GLY A 11 0.95 1.78 -9.79
N LYS A 12 1.00 1.56 -8.47
CA LYS A 12 0.74 2.63 -7.49
C LYS A 12 1.78 3.74 -7.53
N ILE A 13 3.07 3.43 -7.74
CA ILE A 13 4.13 4.43 -7.95
C ILE A 13 3.82 5.24 -9.21
N TRP A 14 3.56 4.56 -10.34
CA TRP A 14 3.29 5.23 -11.61
C TRP A 14 2.08 6.16 -11.56
N ARG A 15 1.01 5.74 -10.90
CA ARG A 15 -0.23 6.54 -10.75
C ARG A 15 -0.17 7.55 -9.60
N GLY A 16 0.91 7.59 -8.81
CA GLY A 16 1.02 8.45 -7.62
C GLY A 16 0.10 8.09 -6.45
N THR A 17 -0.62 6.96 -6.50
CA THR A 17 -1.59 6.56 -5.47
C THR A 17 -0.94 5.77 -4.32
N SER A 18 -1.55 5.80 -3.13
CA SER A 18 -1.12 5.01 -1.97
C SER A 18 -2.05 3.80 -1.74
N GLY A 19 -1.68 2.90 -0.84
CA GLY A 19 -2.54 1.79 -0.41
C GLY A 19 -1.75 0.64 0.21
N LYS A 20 -2.38 -0.53 0.35
CA LYS A 20 -1.77 -1.66 1.08
C LYS A 20 -0.36 -2.02 0.61
N THR A 21 -0.15 -2.00 -0.71
CA THR A 21 1.11 -2.37 -1.38
C THR A 21 2.08 -1.20 -1.56
N ARG A 22 1.63 0.06 -1.44
CA ARG A 22 2.45 1.28 -1.43
C ARG A 22 1.98 2.21 -0.30
N PRO A 23 2.34 1.93 0.97
CA PRO A 23 1.96 2.80 2.09
C PRO A 23 2.68 4.15 2.01
N ALA A 24 1.96 5.23 2.34
CA ALA A 24 2.50 6.60 2.30
C ALA A 24 3.40 6.92 3.52
N LYS A 25 3.15 6.27 4.65
CA LYS A 25 3.97 6.37 5.87
C LYS A 25 4.48 4.97 6.21
N LYS A 26 5.63 4.84 6.86
CA LYS A 26 6.12 3.58 7.47
C LYS A 26 5.21 3.08 8.62
N VAL A 27 3.96 3.52 8.67
CA VAL A 27 2.97 3.03 9.64
C VAL A 27 2.66 1.60 9.26
N LYS A 28 3.11 0.70 10.13
CA LYS A 28 2.93 -0.75 10.09
C LYS A 28 1.50 -1.09 9.64
N ILE A 29 1.30 -1.35 8.35
CA ILE A 29 0.14 -2.12 7.88
C ILE A 29 0.12 -3.50 8.57
N LEU A 30 1.26 -3.93 9.11
CA LEU A 30 1.42 -5.05 10.03
C LEU A 30 0.53 -4.98 11.29
N ASN A 31 0.10 -3.80 11.75
CA ASN A 31 -0.63 -3.64 13.02
C ASN A 31 -2.16 -3.70 12.93
N ARG A 32 -2.74 -4.14 11.80
CA ARG A 32 -4.20 -4.33 11.69
C ARG A 32 -4.75 -5.51 12.52
N LYS A 33 -3.89 -6.18 13.32
CA LYS A 33 -4.23 -7.35 14.15
C LYS A 33 -4.20 -7.09 15.67
N VAL A 34 -4.08 -5.84 16.13
CA VAL A 34 -4.25 -5.58 17.57
C VAL A 34 -5.69 -5.14 17.78
N PRO A 35 -6.59 -5.98 18.33
CA PRO A 35 -7.88 -5.50 18.80
C PRO A 35 -7.58 -4.40 19.84
N LYS A 36 -8.09 -3.19 19.60
CA LYS A 36 -8.07 -2.16 20.64
C LYS A 36 -8.99 -2.68 21.75
N LYS A 37 -8.39 -2.86 22.93
CA LYS A 37 -9.05 -3.32 24.16
C LYS A 37 -10.24 -2.43 24.51
#